data_AF-A0A367LYK1-F1
#
_entry.id   AF-A0A367LYK1-F1
#
_cell.length_a   1.000
_cell.length_b   1.000
_cell.length_c   1.000
_cell.angle_alpha   90.00
_cell.angle_beta   90.00
_cell.angle_gamma   90.00
#
_symmetry.space_group_name_H-M   'P 1'
#
loop_
_entity.id
_entity.type
_entity.pdbx_description
1 polymer ?
#
loop_
_entity_poly.entity_id
_entity_poly.type
_entity_poly.pdbx_seq_one_letter_code
_entity_poly.pdbx_strand_id
1 'polypeptide(L)'
;LEKRRAEGREDTAIVRIEQLYPFPEDDLAEVLAPYKNLKHIVWCQEEPMNQGAWFCSQHHMRRVIAAHKKGLNLEYAGREGSAAPACGYASMHAEQQEKLLQDAFTV
;
A
#
# COMPACT_ATOMS: atom_id res chain seq x y z
N LEU A 1 -3.81 -3.19 -10.72
CA LEU A 1 -4.71 -2.40 -11.60
C LEU A 1 -5.86 -3.24 -12.15
N GLU A 2 -5.60 -4.49 -12.55
CA GLU A 2 -6.60 -5.39 -13.14
C GLU A 2 -7.80 -5.64 -12.21
N LYS A 3 -7.56 -6.00 -10.94
CA LYS A 3 -8.64 -6.22 -9.96
C LYS A 3 -9.58 -5.03 -9.81
N ARG A 4 -9.05 -3.82 -9.61
CA ARG A 4 -9.84 -2.57 -9.55
C ARG A 4 -10.73 -2.36 -10.78
N ARG A 5 -10.18 -2.64 -11.98
CA ARG A 5 -10.91 -2.49 -13.24
C ARG A 5 -11.97 -3.58 -13.41
N ALA A 6 -11.64 -4.83 -13.06
CA ALA A 6 -12.57 -5.96 -13.12
C ALA A 6 -13.76 -5.77 -12.17
N GLU A 7 -13.52 -5.16 -11.00
CA GLU A 7 -14.55 -4.86 -10.00
C GLU A 7 -15.25 -3.51 -10.22
N GLY A 8 -14.85 -2.72 -11.20
CA GLY A 8 -15.45 -1.40 -11.49
C GLY A 8 -15.37 -0.40 -10.33
N ARG A 9 -14.35 -0.51 -9.47
CA ARG A 9 -14.21 0.34 -8.27
C ARG A 9 -13.79 1.77 -8.63
N GLU A 10 -14.67 2.72 -8.33
CA GLU A 10 -14.45 4.16 -8.49
C GLU A 10 -14.08 4.88 -7.17
N ASP A 11 -14.28 4.21 -6.04
CA ASP A 11 -14.02 4.73 -4.69
C ASP A 11 -12.55 4.60 -4.26
N THR A 12 -11.77 3.83 -5.01
CA THR A 12 -10.40 3.45 -4.65
C THR A 12 -9.41 4.03 -5.66
N ALA A 13 -8.46 4.85 -5.18
CA ALA A 13 -7.34 5.35 -5.99
C ALA A 13 -6.08 4.52 -5.75
N ILE A 14 -5.30 4.27 -6.80
CA ILE A 14 -3.99 3.59 -6.72
C ILE A 14 -2.92 4.61 -7.08
N VAL A 15 -2.07 4.93 -6.10
CA VAL A 15 -0.92 5.83 -6.26
C VAL A 15 0.34 4.98 -6.23
N ARG A 16 1.27 5.24 -7.16
CA ARG A 16 2.58 4.58 -7.20
C ARG A 16 3.63 5.53 -6.67
N ILE A 17 4.51 5.01 -5.84
CA ILE A 17 5.70 5.73 -5.35
C ILE A 17 6.89 5.17 -6.13
N GLU A 18 7.22 5.86 -7.22
CA GLU A 18 8.28 5.42 -8.14
C GLU A 18 9.67 5.66 -7.55
N GLN A 19 9.83 6.70 -6.72
CA GLN A 19 11.06 7.02 -6.01
C GLN A 19 10.91 6.69 -4.52
N LEU A 20 11.57 5.64 -4.04
CA LEU A 20 11.57 5.27 -2.63
C LEU A 20 12.62 6.04 -1.80
N TYR A 21 13.70 6.52 -2.44
CA TYR A 21 14.72 7.31 -1.78
C TYR A 21 15.44 8.27 -2.74
N PRO A 22 15.63 9.56 -2.37
CA PRO A 22 15.02 10.25 -1.23
C PRO A 22 13.48 10.22 -1.29
N PHE A 23 12.80 10.08 -0.15
CA PHE A 23 11.34 9.90 -0.16
C PHE A 23 10.62 11.19 -0.59
N PRO A 24 9.74 11.16 -1.60
CA PRO A 24 9.10 12.34 -2.17
C PRO A 24 7.87 12.78 -1.35
N GLU A 25 8.10 13.37 -0.17
CA GLU A 25 7.00 13.80 0.73
C GLU A 25 6.12 14.89 0.09
N ASP A 26 6.72 15.86 -0.60
CA ASP A 26 6.01 16.99 -1.22
C ASP A 26 5.13 16.54 -2.40
N ASP A 27 5.68 15.75 -3.33
CA ASP A 27 4.93 15.21 -4.47
C ASP A 27 3.76 14.34 -3.99
N LEU A 28 3.98 13.54 -2.95
CA LEU A 28 2.94 12.69 -2.39
C LEU A 28 1.83 13.53 -1.74
N ALA A 29 2.18 14.62 -1.06
CA ALA A 29 1.20 15.54 -0.49
C ALA A 29 0.34 16.20 -1.59
N GLU A 30 0.95 16.62 -2.70
CA GLU A 30 0.24 17.18 -3.86
C GLU A 30 -0.74 16.15 -4.47
N VAL A 31 -0.30 14.90 -4.63
CA VAL A 31 -1.15 13.82 -5.15
C VAL A 31 -2.33 13.53 -4.21
N LEU A 32 -2.12 13.63 -2.89
CA LEU A 32 -3.18 13.36 -1.91
C LEU A 32 -4.19 14.52 -1.77
N ALA A 33 -3.79 15.76 -2.05
CA ALA A 33 -4.59 16.96 -1.84
C ALA A 33 -6.02 16.94 -2.46
N PRO A 34 -6.27 16.37 -3.66
CA PRO A 34 -7.61 16.25 -4.22
C PRO A 34 -8.55 15.32 -3.42
N TYR A 35 -8.01 14.34 -2.68
CA TYR A 35 -8.79 13.32 -1.98
C TYR A 35 -9.23 13.78 -0.58
N LYS A 36 -10.16 14.74 -0.53
CA LYS A 36 -10.65 15.35 0.73
C LYS A 36 -11.49 14.40 1.60
N ASN A 37 -12.16 13.44 0.97
CA ASN A 37 -13.07 12.48 1.63
C ASN A 37 -12.39 11.15 1.99
N LEU A 38 -11.06 11.10 1.95
CA LEU A 38 -10.28 9.90 2.24
C LEU A 38 -10.57 9.39 3.67
N LYS A 39 -10.82 8.08 3.77
CA LYS A 39 -11.12 7.38 5.04
C LYS A 39 -10.05 6.37 5.43
N HIS A 40 -9.45 5.72 4.42
CA HIS A 40 -8.44 4.68 4.60
C HIS A 40 -7.27 4.94 3.66
N ILE A 41 -6.06 4.64 4.12
CA ILE A 41 -4.85 4.60 3.29
C ILE A 41 -4.15 3.29 3.59
N VAL A 42 -3.85 2.57 2.52
CA VAL A 42 -3.21 1.26 2.59
C VAL A 42 -1.89 1.31 1.85
N TRP A 43 -0.81 0.90 2.50
CA TRP A 43 0.44 0.57 1.85
C TRP A 43 0.36 -0.86 1.33
N CYS A 44 0.36 -1.02 0.01
CA CYS A 44 0.30 -2.32 -0.65
C CYS A 44 1.68 -2.71 -1.19
N GLN A 45 2.21 -3.87 -0.80
CA GLN A 45 3.45 -4.41 -1.37
C GLN A 45 3.40 -5.94 -1.51
N GLU A 46 4.13 -6.48 -2.49
CA GLU A 46 4.21 -7.93 -2.67
C GLU A 46 5.19 -8.57 -1.68
N GLU A 47 6.25 -7.86 -1.31
CA GLU A 47 7.28 -8.35 -0.39
C GLU A 47 6.70 -8.66 1.00
N PRO A 48 7.27 -9.64 1.73
CA PRO A 48 6.98 -9.86 3.15
C PRO A 48 7.08 -8.57 3.98
N MET A 49 6.30 -8.46 5.05
CA MET A 49 6.23 -7.25 5.89
C MET A 49 7.57 -6.78 6.44
N ASN A 50 8.46 -7.72 6.76
CA ASN A 50 9.83 -7.46 7.22
C ASN A 50 10.82 -7.15 6.09
N GLN A 51 10.35 -7.07 4.85
CA GLN A 51 11.09 -6.80 3.64
C GLN A 51 10.43 -5.67 2.85
N GLY A 52 10.99 -5.35 1.69
CA GLY A 52 10.50 -4.26 0.86
C GLY A 52 10.66 -2.90 1.55
N ALA A 53 9.75 -1.98 1.25
CA ALA A 53 9.86 -0.58 1.64
C ALA A 53 9.01 -0.21 2.87
N TRP A 54 8.23 -1.14 3.42
CA TRP A 54 7.33 -0.86 4.54
C TRP A 54 8.05 -0.22 5.75
N PHE A 55 9.02 -0.92 6.35
CA PHE A 55 9.66 -0.43 7.57
C PHE A 55 10.48 0.84 7.38
N CYS A 56 11.14 0.99 6.22
CA CYS A 56 11.94 2.18 5.93
C CYS A 56 11.09 3.38 5.50
N SER A 57 9.90 3.19 4.92
CA SER A 57 9.10 4.30 4.35
C SER A 57 7.87 4.68 5.19
N GLN A 58 7.41 3.82 6.10
CA GLN A 58 6.18 4.05 6.89
C GLN A 58 6.18 5.38 7.67
N HIS A 59 7.35 5.86 8.08
CA HIS A 59 7.45 7.08 8.89
C HIS A 59 7.24 8.34 8.03
N HIS A 60 7.79 8.37 6.82
CA HIS A 60 7.51 9.41 5.82
C HIS A 60 6.01 9.40 5.45
N MET A 61 5.47 8.21 5.17
CA MET A 61 4.07 8.04 4.83
C MET A 61 3.13 8.57 5.91
N ARG A 62 3.35 8.17 7.18
CA ARG A 62 2.54 8.65 8.31
C ARG A 62 2.60 10.17 8.49
N ARG A 63 3.74 10.81 8.19
CA ARG A 63 3.88 12.27 8.27
C ARG A 63 3.00 12.97 7.25
N VAL A 64 3.07 12.55 5.99
CA VAL A 64 2.23 13.11 4.91
C VAL A 64 0.74 12.90 5.21
N ILE A 65 0.38 11.72 5.70
CA ILE A 65 -1.01 11.37 6.06
C ILE A 65 -1.54 12.25 7.19
N ALA A 66 -0.75 12.42 8.26
CA ALA A 66 -1.13 13.23 9.40
C ALA A 66 -1.28 14.71 9.03
N ALA A 67 -0.48 15.20 8.06
CA ALA A 67 -0.61 16.54 7.51
C ALA A 67 -1.86 16.71 6.64
N HIS A 68 -2.24 15.67 5.87
CA HIS A 68 -3.44 15.68 5.02
C HIS A 68 -4.74 15.68 5.84
N LYS A 69 -4.89 14.75 6.79
CA LYS A 69 -6.10 14.63 7.61
C LYS A 69 -5.80 14.00 8.97
N LYS A 70 -6.12 14.73 10.04
CA LYS A 70 -5.99 14.21 11.42
C LYS A 70 -6.89 13.00 11.63
N GLY A 71 -6.34 11.97 12.28
CA GLY A 71 -7.05 10.72 12.61
C GLY A 71 -7.08 9.68 11.49
N LEU A 72 -6.47 9.97 10.33
CA LEU A 72 -6.28 8.99 9.27
C LEU A 72 -5.10 8.08 9.61
N ASN A 73 -5.30 6.77 9.54
CA ASN A 73 -4.26 5.78 9.84
C ASN A 73 -3.70 5.17 8.55
N LEU A 74 -2.42 4.78 8.60
CA LEU A 74 -1.76 4.01 7.56
C LEU A 74 -1.89 2.52 7.89
N GLU A 75 -2.55 1.79 7.01
CA GLU A 75 -2.75 0.35 7.09
C GLU A 75 -1.79 -0.38 6.14
N TYR A 76 -1.56 -1.67 6.37
CA TYR A 76 -0.63 -2.49 5.60
C TYR A 76 -1.38 -3.62 4.92
N ALA A 77 -1.19 -3.76 3.61
CA ALA A 77 -1.59 -4.93 2.84
C ALA A 77 -0.34 -5.51 2.17
N GLY A 78 0.05 -6.72 2.57
CA GLY A 78 1.26 -7.36 2.06
C GLY A 78 1.40 -8.76 2.63
N ARG A 79 2.42 -9.48 2.18
CA ARG A 79 2.70 -10.82 2.72
C ARG A 79 3.13 -10.70 4.19
N GLU A 80 2.79 -11.71 4.99
CA GLU A 80 3.25 -11.82 6.37
C GLU A 80 4.79 -11.89 6.42
N GLY A 81 5.36 -11.48 7.56
CA GLY A 81 6.81 -11.49 7.75
C GLY A 81 7.40 -12.90 7.59
N SER A 82 8.47 -13.01 6.81
CA SER A 82 9.12 -14.29 6.50
C SER A 82 10.64 -14.14 6.47
N ALA A 83 11.35 -15.20 6.86
CA ALA A 83 12.80 -15.29 6.70
C ALA A 83 13.20 -15.43 5.22
N ALA A 84 12.35 -16.06 4.41
CA ALA A 84 12.56 -16.22 2.97
C ALA A 84 11.85 -15.09 2.19
N PRO A 85 12.39 -14.65 1.04
CA PRO A 85 11.74 -13.63 0.20
C PRO A 85 10.39 -14.04 -0.38
N ALA A 86 10.22 -15.33 -0.69
CA ALA A 86 9.00 -15.88 -1.25
C ALA A 86 8.82 -17.35 -0.86
N CYS A 87 7.60 -17.87 -1.01
CA CYS A 87 7.35 -19.30 -0.91
C CYS A 87 7.92 -20.05 -2.14
N GLY A 88 8.35 -21.30 -1.95
CA GLY A 88 8.96 -22.10 -3.02
C GLY A 88 7.97 -22.71 -4.02
N TYR A 89 6.66 -22.70 -3.73
CA TYR A 89 5.64 -23.30 -4.59
C TYR A 89 4.81 -22.22 -5.30
N ALA A 90 4.61 -22.38 -6.60
CA ALA A 90 3.85 -21.44 -7.42
C ALA A 90 2.36 -21.34 -7.00
N SER A 91 1.75 -22.45 -6.58
CA SER A 91 0.37 -22.47 -6.09
C SER A 91 0.20 -21.62 -4.83
N MET A 92 1.10 -21.77 -3.86
CA MET A 92 1.12 -20.95 -2.64
C MET A 92 1.38 -19.47 -2.96
N HIS A 93 2.25 -19.18 -3.93
CA HIS A 93 2.52 -17.81 -4.34
C HIS A 93 1.27 -17.13 -4.91
N ALA A 94 0.52 -17.84 -5.76
CA ALA A 94 -0.74 -17.35 -6.32
C ALA A 94 -1.80 -17.12 -5.24
N GLU A 95 -1.92 -18.02 -4.27
CA GLU A 95 -2.82 -17.88 -3.13
C GLU A 95 -2.46 -16.65 -2.27
N GLN A 96 -1.17 -16.45 -1.96
CA GLN A 96 -0.70 -15.27 -1.23
C GLN A 96 -0.93 -13.98 -2.00
N GLN A 97 -0.79 -14.00 -3.32
CA GLN A 97 -1.06 -12.84 -4.17
C GLN A 97 -2.55 -12.47 -4.16
N GLU A 98 -3.44 -13.45 -4.24
CA GLU A 98 -4.88 -13.19 -4.18
C GLU A 98 -5.29 -12.67 -2.79
N LYS A 99 -4.76 -13.25 -1.72
CA LYS A 99 -4.98 -12.76 -0.34
C LYS A 99 -4.53 -11.31 -0.19
N LEU A 100 -3.32 -10.98 -0.63
CA LEU A 100 -2.81 -9.60 -0.64
C LEU A 100 -3.76 -8.64 -1.36
N LEU A 101 -4.21 -9.03 -2.56
CA LEU A 101 -5.15 -8.21 -3.32
C LEU A 101 -6.48 -8.04 -2.59
N GLN A 102 -7.01 -9.08 -1.95
CA GLN A 102 -8.23 -8.96 -1.14
C GLN A 102 -8.03 -8.00 0.04
N ASP A 103 -6.94 -8.15 0.79
CA ASP A 103 -6.62 -7.30 1.93
C ASP A 103 -6.50 -5.83 1.52
N ALA A 104 -5.88 -5.54 0.36
CA ALA A 104 -5.71 -4.18 -0.15
C ALA A 104 -7.03 -3.46 -0.50
N PHE A 105 -8.11 -4.19 -0.82
CA PHE A 105 -9.42 -3.63 -1.21
C PHE A 105 -10.51 -3.77 -0.13
N THR A 106 -10.27 -4.53 0.94
CA THR A 106 -11.29 -4.83 1.98
C THR A 106 -11.33 -3.80 3.11
N VAL A 107 -10.39 -2.86 3.12
CA VAL A 107 -10.26 -1.79 4.14
C VAL A 107 -11.38 -0.75 4.07
#